data_AF-A0A9W9IJ99-F1
#
_entry.id   AF-A0A9W9IJ99-F1
#
_cell.length_a   1.000
_cell.length_b   1.000
_cell.length_c   1.000
_cell.angle_alpha   90.00
_cell.angle_beta   90.00
_cell.angle_gamma   90.00
#
_symmetry.space_group_name_H-M   'P 1'
#
loop_
_entity.id
_entity.type
_entity.pdbx_description
1 polymer ?
#
loop_
_entity_poly.entity_id
_entity_poly.type
_entity_poly.pdbx_seq_one_letter_code
_entity_poly.pdbx_strand_id
1 'polypeptide(L)'
;MPAEIPGFYYDEEKKKYFKIQANHAAPAGSQYTVDSVKRKREDKENKRKKANFEQKVAKEKIRPSRSLHHPLSSINQVIGTRLSSGVDCRETIARTYVNKMDLAVLHRFESFDTAVVALREPNYGALVLGSNAGLWGMVSICWPDLEDGKWTYNRTGERSLAEYDHGVLVVDVSGSPWDPSFNLRYRPGWPLISHAAFTQPTSPQPPVILNLPRYKCTTASAACPSGDKALFAVGTTDGLFTLESSDSRWELTQKSFPRGKKETQRGVHGSRAMGIHSMVHSVDWMSSTVIASGMRDSAILLYDIRSNDSVTRLQHARGVDTIRRVDEHRLVVAGDDCLQMYDLRFAPNGIQRNPQPAAGTHTSTRPYLAFRGYKPHPIPSMDVSPELNVLVATTQESGFRFWSLRTGADIPTPPGASEWYERCLSPICVGFETSGDVPNQYGTQTPSLLVGSSNYVDQWIW
;
A
#
# COMPACT_ATOMS: atom_id res chain seq x y z
N MET A 1 15.15 32.97 -44.50
CA MET A 1 15.09 31.49 -44.38
C MET A 1 15.55 30.91 -45.70
N PRO A 2 16.31 29.80 -45.73
CA PRO A 2 16.65 29.12 -46.97
C PRO A 2 15.37 28.64 -47.66
N ALA A 3 15.32 28.73 -49.00
CA ALA A 3 14.15 28.30 -49.77
C ALA A 3 13.97 26.78 -49.67
N GLU A 4 12.73 26.30 -49.50
CA GLU A 4 12.45 24.87 -49.52
C GLU A 4 12.37 24.38 -50.98
N ILE A 5 13.33 23.55 -51.39
CA ILE A 5 13.41 22.98 -52.73
C ILE A 5 12.88 21.53 -52.65
N PRO A 6 11.82 21.16 -53.39
CA PRO A 6 11.29 19.80 -53.40
C PRO A 6 12.38 18.77 -53.75
N GLY A 7 12.52 17.71 -52.94
CA GLY A 7 13.53 16.66 -53.15
C GLY A 7 14.94 16.99 -52.64
N PHE A 8 15.16 18.18 -52.08
CA PHE A 8 16.43 18.57 -51.49
C PHE A 8 16.27 19.00 -50.02
N TYR A 9 17.24 18.65 -49.19
CA TYR A 9 17.37 19.06 -47.79
C TYR A 9 18.50 20.08 -47.65
N TYR A 10 18.22 21.21 -47.02
CA TYR A 10 19.23 22.23 -46.73
C TYR A 10 19.95 21.90 -45.42
N ASP A 11 21.26 21.69 -45.48
CA ASP A 11 22.11 21.51 -44.30
C ASP A 11 22.65 22.87 -43.83
N GLU A 12 22.31 23.25 -42.60
CA GLU A 12 22.69 24.55 -42.03
C GLU A 12 24.18 24.63 -41.67
N GLU A 13 24.83 23.51 -41.36
CA GLU A 13 26.26 23.47 -41.03
C GLU A 13 27.11 23.64 -42.29
N LYS A 14 26.70 22.97 -43.38
CA LYS A 14 27.41 22.99 -44.67
C LYS A 14 26.92 24.09 -45.62
N LYS A 15 25.85 24.82 -45.24
CA LYS A 15 25.18 25.86 -46.05
C LYS A 15 24.90 25.43 -47.49
N LYS A 16 24.47 24.18 -47.70
CA LYS A 16 24.29 23.58 -49.02
C LYS A 16 23.07 22.66 -49.07
N TYR A 17 22.45 22.56 -50.25
CA TYR A 17 21.37 21.61 -50.52
C TYR A 17 21.91 20.23 -50.87
N PHE A 18 21.35 19.21 -50.24
CA PHE A 18 21.64 17.80 -50.49
C PHE A 18 20.39 17.11 -51.03
N LYS A 19 20.54 16.29 -52.06
CA LYS A 19 19.43 15.52 -52.62
C LYS A 19 18.98 14.45 -51.61
N ILE A 20 17.69 14.40 -51.32
CA ILE A 20 17.14 13.38 -50.42
C ILE A 20 17.16 12.04 -51.16
N GLN A 21 17.80 11.03 -50.58
CA GLN A 21 17.91 9.69 -51.16
C GLN A 21 16.92 8.74 -50.50
N ALA A 22 16.44 7.75 -51.27
CA ALA A 22 15.61 6.68 -50.72
C ALA A 22 16.43 5.80 -49.76
N ASN A 23 15.79 5.28 -48.71
CA ASN A 23 16.47 4.58 -47.61
C ASN A 23 17.30 3.36 -48.08
N HIS A 24 16.88 2.70 -49.15
CA HIS A 24 17.56 1.53 -49.73
C HIS A 24 18.68 1.88 -50.72
N ALA A 25 18.75 3.13 -51.19
CA ALA A 25 19.71 3.58 -52.20
C ALA A 25 20.87 4.40 -51.59
N ALA A 26 20.82 4.65 -50.29
CA ALA A 26 21.78 5.49 -49.60
C ALA A 26 22.80 4.64 -48.83
N PRO A 27 24.09 5.05 -48.78
CA PRO A 27 25.10 4.36 -47.98
C PRO A 27 24.68 4.23 -46.51
N ALA A 28 25.03 3.12 -45.87
CA ALA A 28 24.76 2.88 -44.46
C ALA A 28 25.35 4.04 -43.61
N GLY A 29 24.51 4.73 -42.84
CA GLY A 29 24.89 5.89 -42.01
C GLY A 29 24.74 7.26 -42.68
N SER A 30 24.16 7.36 -43.88
CA SER A 30 23.93 8.65 -44.53
C SER A 30 22.87 9.52 -43.82
N GLN A 31 23.19 10.80 -43.59
CA GLN A 31 22.32 11.73 -42.86
C GLN A 31 21.18 12.36 -43.69
N TYR A 32 21.11 12.05 -44.99
CA TYR A 32 20.24 12.69 -45.97
C TYR A 32 19.22 11.71 -46.60
N THR A 33 18.86 10.66 -45.86
CA THR A 33 17.77 9.75 -46.20
C THR A 33 16.41 10.37 -45.90
N VAL A 34 15.35 9.87 -46.54
CA VAL A 34 13.97 10.32 -46.32
C VAL A 34 13.61 10.28 -44.83
N ASP A 35 13.94 9.19 -44.12
CA ASP A 35 13.62 9.02 -42.70
C ASP A 35 14.43 9.96 -41.80
N SER A 36 15.72 10.15 -42.09
CA SER A 36 16.59 11.05 -41.33
C SER A 36 16.16 12.50 -41.47
N VAL A 37 15.77 12.90 -42.68
CA VAL A 37 15.27 14.25 -42.96
C VAL A 37 13.91 14.46 -42.30
N LYS A 38 13.04 13.45 -42.27
CA LYS A 38 11.75 13.50 -41.55
C LYS A 38 11.95 13.71 -40.05
N ARG A 39 12.80 12.91 -39.41
CA ARG A 39 13.14 13.06 -37.97
C ARG A 39 13.73 14.44 -37.66
N LYS A 40 14.69 14.91 -38.46
CA LYS A 40 15.30 16.25 -38.29
C LYS A 40 14.27 17.39 -38.42
N ARG A 41 13.26 17.24 -39.30
CA ARG A 41 12.17 18.22 -39.44
C ARG A 41 11.26 18.23 -38.21
N GLU A 42 10.87 17.05 -37.72
CA GLU A 42 10.06 16.90 -36.50
C GLU A 42 10.79 17.49 -35.28
N ASP A 43 12.08 17.22 -35.13
CA ASP A 43 12.91 17.80 -34.06
C ASP A 43 12.99 19.31 -34.14
N LYS A 44 13.15 19.87 -35.35
CA LYS A 44 13.18 21.32 -35.56
C LYS A 44 11.84 21.98 -35.23
N GLU A 45 10.74 21.32 -35.60
CA GLU A 45 9.39 21.78 -35.26
C GLU A 45 9.15 21.74 -33.75
N ASN A 46 9.55 20.66 -33.08
CA ASN A 46 9.45 20.52 -31.63
C ASN A 46 10.30 21.57 -30.89
N LYS A 47 11.53 21.83 -31.35
CA LYS A 47 12.37 22.92 -30.82
C LYS A 47 11.73 24.29 -31.02
N ARG A 48 11.11 24.54 -32.18
CA ARG A 48 10.40 25.79 -32.45
C ARG A 48 9.16 25.94 -31.56
N LYS A 49 8.39 24.88 -31.37
CA LYS A 49 7.24 24.86 -30.45
C LYS A 49 7.67 25.13 -29.00
N LYS A 50 8.76 24.50 -28.55
CA LYS A 50 9.34 24.72 -27.22
C LYS A 50 9.83 26.15 -27.03
N ALA A 51 10.58 26.70 -27.98
CA ALA A 51 11.06 28.09 -27.93
C ALA A 51 9.90 29.10 -27.94
N ASN A 52 8.87 28.88 -28.77
CA ASN A 52 7.67 29.72 -28.77
C ASN A 52 6.90 29.65 -27.45
N PHE A 53 6.82 28.47 -26.84
CA PHE A 53 6.22 28.28 -25.52
C PHE A 53 7.02 29.02 -24.44
N GLU A 54 8.34 28.86 -24.41
CA GLU A 54 9.23 29.58 -23.48
C GLU A 54 9.14 31.10 -23.64
N GLN A 55 9.06 31.59 -24.88
CA GLN A 55 8.92 33.01 -25.17
C GLN A 55 7.54 33.56 -24.78
N LYS A 56 6.49 32.72 -24.83
CA LYS A 56 5.15 33.06 -24.36
C LYS A 56 5.13 33.13 -22.82
N VAL A 57 5.68 32.13 -22.15
CA VAL A 57 5.82 32.08 -20.68
C VAL A 57 6.65 33.26 -20.15
N ALA A 58 7.73 33.64 -20.84
CA ALA A 58 8.55 34.80 -20.45
C ALA A 58 7.82 36.15 -20.59
N LYS A 59 6.79 36.24 -21.44
CA LYS A 59 5.97 37.44 -21.64
C LYS A 59 4.76 37.52 -20.69
N GLU A 60 4.43 36.44 -19.98
CA GLU A 60 3.33 36.43 -19.02
C GLU A 60 3.70 37.24 -17.76
N LYS A 61 3.03 38.38 -17.58
CA LYS A 61 3.26 39.30 -16.43
C LYS A 61 2.78 38.73 -15.10
N ILE A 62 1.85 37.79 -15.12
CA ILE A 62 1.33 37.11 -13.93
C ILE A 62 1.99 35.74 -13.88
N ARG A 63 2.93 35.56 -12.96
CA ARG A 63 3.49 34.24 -12.69
C ARG A 63 2.48 33.47 -11.83
N PRO A 64 1.88 32.37 -12.32
CA PRO A 64 1.05 31.54 -11.46
C PRO A 64 1.89 31.02 -10.28
N SER A 65 1.26 30.89 -9.11
CA SER A 65 1.93 30.31 -7.95
C SER A 65 2.36 28.87 -8.26
N ARG A 66 3.47 28.40 -7.67
CA ARG A 66 3.95 27.01 -7.84
C ARG A 66 2.87 25.97 -7.50
N SER A 67 1.93 26.32 -6.62
CA SER A 67 0.75 25.53 -6.24
C SER A 67 -0.32 25.38 -7.33
N LEU A 68 -0.38 26.25 -8.35
CA LEU A 68 -1.28 26.09 -9.51
C LEU A 68 -0.75 25.11 -10.56
N HIS A 69 0.53 24.71 -10.46
CA HIS A 69 1.13 23.63 -11.25
C HIS A 69 0.95 22.24 -10.61
N HIS A 70 0.27 22.17 -9.46
CA HIS A 70 -0.03 20.91 -8.79
C HIS A 70 -0.97 20.05 -9.67
N PRO A 71 -0.79 18.72 -9.78
CA PRO A 71 -1.64 17.88 -10.62
C PRO A 71 -3.11 17.87 -10.18
N LEU A 72 -3.38 17.97 -8.88
CA LEU A 72 -4.74 18.26 -8.35
C LEU A 72 -5.31 19.62 -8.80
N SER A 73 -4.47 20.61 -9.14
CA SER A 73 -4.90 21.89 -9.74
C SER A 73 -5.18 21.75 -11.24
N SER A 74 -4.44 20.90 -11.95
CA SER A 74 -4.68 20.58 -13.38
C SER A 74 -5.98 19.79 -13.59
N ILE A 75 -6.41 19.00 -12.59
CA ILE A 75 -7.71 18.34 -12.64
C ILE A 75 -8.86 19.36 -12.65
N ASN A 76 -8.71 20.53 -12.01
CA ASN A 76 -9.69 21.61 -12.14
C ASN A 76 -9.81 22.16 -13.58
N GLN A 77 -8.78 22.00 -14.42
CA GLN A 77 -8.87 22.32 -15.86
C GLN A 77 -9.60 21.23 -16.65
N VAL A 78 -9.43 19.95 -16.31
CA VAL A 78 -10.10 18.81 -16.97
C VAL A 78 -11.57 18.70 -16.58
N ILE A 79 -11.92 19.05 -15.33
CA ILE A 79 -13.30 19.05 -14.82
C ILE A 79 -14.15 20.15 -15.49
N GLY A 80 -13.51 21.12 -16.14
CA GLY A 80 -14.17 22.30 -16.69
C GLY A 80 -14.71 23.19 -15.56
N THR A 81 -14.84 24.48 -15.82
CA THR A 81 -15.43 25.46 -14.89
C THR A 81 -16.94 25.28 -14.73
N ARG A 82 -17.44 24.05 -14.61
CA ARG A 82 -18.72 23.82 -13.94
C ARG A 82 -18.41 23.83 -12.45
N LEU A 83 -18.98 24.81 -11.76
CA LEU A 83 -19.17 24.81 -10.31
C LEU A 83 -19.99 23.57 -9.92
N SER A 84 -19.40 22.39 -10.05
CA SER A 84 -19.83 21.23 -9.30
C SER A 84 -19.32 21.46 -7.89
N SER A 85 -20.18 21.25 -6.90
CA SER A 85 -19.81 21.35 -5.50
C SER A 85 -18.46 20.66 -5.25
N GLY A 86 -17.65 21.12 -4.28
CA GLY A 86 -16.34 20.49 -3.99
C GLY A 86 -16.42 18.96 -3.71
N VAL A 87 -17.64 18.44 -3.54
CA VAL A 87 -18.03 17.04 -3.41
C VAL A 87 -17.84 16.26 -4.72
N ASP A 88 -18.41 16.71 -5.83
CA ASP A 88 -18.35 16.02 -7.14
C ASP A 88 -16.93 16.04 -7.72
N CYS A 89 -16.18 17.09 -7.40
CA CYS A 89 -14.81 17.27 -7.85
C CYS A 89 -13.88 16.17 -7.29
N ARG A 90 -13.98 15.84 -5.99
CA ARG A 90 -13.12 14.81 -5.37
C ARG A 90 -13.40 13.40 -5.85
N GLU A 91 -14.66 13.05 -6.09
CA GLU A 91 -15.02 11.76 -6.66
C GLU A 91 -14.56 11.64 -8.11
N THR A 92 -14.70 12.73 -8.88
CA THR A 92 -14.17 12.79 -10.24
C THR A 92 -12.65 12.70 -10.28
N ILE A 93 -11.94 13.33 -9.32
CA ILE A 93 -10.49 13.20 -9.13
C ILE A 93 -10.13 11.73 -8.87
N ALA A 94 -10.75 11.09 -7.88
CA ALA A 94 -10.48 9.70 -7.50
C ALA A 94 -10.65 8.75 -8.70
N ARG A 95 -11.76 8.87 -9.43
CA ARG A 95 -12.03 8.07 -10.62
C ARG A 95 -11.04 8.37 -11.75
N THR A 96 -10.70 9.63 -11.98
CA THR A 96 -9.73 10.02 -13.01
C THR A 96 -8.34 9.49 -12.68
N TYR A 97 -7.99 9.47 -11.40
CA TYR A 97 -6.73 8.94 -10.91
C TYR A 97 -6.65 7.43 -11.15
N VAL A 98 -7.61 6.66 -10.63
CA VAL A 98 -7.67 5.19 -10.81
C VAL A 98 -7.69 4.82 -12.30
N ASN A 99 -8.46 5.53 -13.13
CA ASN A 99 -8.53 5.25 -14.57
C ASN A 99 -7.23 5.54 -15.33
N LYS A 100 -6.34 6.35 -14.78
CA LYS A 100 -5.07 6.74 -15.38
C LYS A 100 -3.88 6.05 -14.72
N MET A 101 -4.11 5.14 -13.78
CA MET A 101 -3.01 4.39 -13.20
C MET A 101 -2.41 3.47 -14.26
N ASP A 102 -1.10 3.57 -14.42
CA ASP A 102 -0.30 2.67 -15.23
C ASP A 102 0.44 1.68 -14.32
N LEU A 103 0.49 0.43 -14.77
CA LEU A 103 1.18 -0.66 -14.12
C LEU A 103 2.69 -0.60 -14.42
N ALA A 104 3.51 -0.64 -13.37
CA ALA A 104 4.94 -0.85 -13.44
C ALA A 104 5.35 -2.03 -12.56
N VAL A 105 5.90 -3.09 -13.14
CA VAL A 105 6.48 -4.20 -12.37
C VAL A 105 7.80 -3.70 -11.76
N LEU A 106 7.88 -3.68 -10.43
CA LEU A 106 9.10 -3.21 -9.75
C LEU A 106 10.14 -4.31 -9.71
N HIS A 107 9.76 -5.47 -9.20
CA HIS A 107 10.68 -6.58 -8.98
C HIS A 107 9.95 -7.91 -9.03
N ARG A 108 10.66 -8.92 -9.53
CA ARG A 108 10.24 -10.32 -9.49
C ARG A 108 11.24 -11.07 -8.63
N PHE A 109 10.79 -11.58 -7.49
CA PHE A 109 11.62 -12.35 -6.58
C PHE A 109 11.94 -13.72 -7.19
N GLU A 110 13.20 -14.16 -7.05
CA GLU A 110 13.72 -15.36 -7.70
C GLU A 110 13.07 -16.65 -7.21
N SER A 111 12.50 -16.63 -6.01
CA SER A 111 11.96 -17.81 -5.35
C SER A 111 10.53 -17.53 -4.84
N PHE A 112 9.73 -18.59 -4.68
CA PHE A 112 8.40 -18.66 -4.03
C PHE A 112 7.14 -18.54 -4.90
N ASP A 113 6.10 -19.22 -4.41
CA ASP A 113 4.85 -19.47 -5.11
C ASP A 113 3.84 -18.34 -4.92
N THR A 114 3.77 -17.76 -3.72
CA THR A 114 2.62 -16.92 -3.32
C THR A 114 3.02 -15.80 -2.35
N ALA A 115 3.08 -14.57 -2.83
CA ALA A 115 3.21 -13.35 -2.01
C ALA A 115 2.00 -13.22 -1.09
N VAL A 116 2.26 -12.83 0.15
CA VAL A 116 1.23 -12.64 1.17
C VAL A 116 1.19 -11.19 1.62
N VAL A 117 2.34 -10.53 1.62
CA VAL A 117 2.48 -9.12 1.99
C VAL A 117 3.67 -8.53 1.25
N ALA A 118 3.50 -7.33 0.70
CA ALA A 118 4.54 -6.57 0.05
C ALA A 118 4.53 -5.16 0.65
N LEU A 119 5.71 -4.64 0.94
CA LEU A 119 5.89 -3.28 1.44
C LEU A 119 7.20 -2.71 0.93
N ARG A 120 7.30 -1.39 0.99
CA ARG A 120 8.53 -0.66 0.72
C ARG A 120 8.92 0.16 1.95
N GLU A 121 10.18 0.05 2.35
CA GLU A 121 10.72 0.90 3.41
C GLU A 121 10.91 2.33 2.87
N PRO A 122 10.40 3.36 3.58
CA PRO A 122 10.31 4.69 3.01
C PRO A 122 11.62 5.48 2.89
N ASN A 123 12.61 5.20 3.73
CA ASN A 123 13.85 5.98 3.76
C ASN A 123 14.87 5.52 2.71
N TYR A 124 14.96 4.22 2.48
CA TYR A 124 15.96 3.57 1.64
C TYR A 124 15.34 2.86 0.42
N GLY A 125 14.02 2.68 0.41
CA GLY A 125 13.31 2.06 -0.69
C GLY A 125 13.43 0.54 -0.76
N ALA A 126 13.86 -0.11 0.31
CA ALA A 126 13.97 -1.56 0.33
C ALA A 126 12.59 -2.20 0.16
N LEU A 127 12.43 -3.06 -0.84
CA LEU A 127 11.21 -3.86 -0.98
C LEU A 127 11.31 -5.08 -0.08
N VAL A 128 10.27 -5.32 0.71
CA VAL A 128 10.16 -6.54 1.51
C VAL A 128 8.94 -7.32 1.06
N LEU A 129 9.16 -8.60 0.77
CA LEU A 129 8.12 -9.54 0.38
C LEU A 129 8.05 -10.65 1.43
N GLY A 130 6.89 -10.81 2.06
CA GLY A 130 6.55 -12.02 2.80
C GLY A 130 5.81 -12.98 1.88
N SER A 131 6.33 -14.18 1.70
CA SER A 131 5.77 -15.22 0.82
C SER A 131 5.52 -16.53 1.55
N ASN A 132 4.64 -17.35 0.98
CA ASN A 132 4.40 -18.72 1.39
C ASN A 132 4.65 -19.69 0.21
N ALA A 133 5.29 -20.82 0.51
CA ALA A 133 5.43 -21.96 -0.38
C ALA A 133 4.98 -23.24 0.36
N GLY A 134 3.73 -23.64 0.13
CA GLY A 134 3.10 -24.74 0.86
C GLY A 134 3.01 -24.45 2.36
N LEU A 135 3.80 -25.19 3.16
CA LEU A 135 3.88 -24.99 4.61
C LEU A 135 4.95 -23.97 5.01
N TRP A 136 5.90 -23.65 4.13
CA TRP A 136 7.04 -22.81 4.44
C TRP A 136 6.68 -21.34 4.23
N GLY A 137 7.14 -20.49 5.13
CA GLY A 137 7.08 -19.05 5.01
C GLY A 137 8.46 -18.49 4.74
N MET A 138 8.56 -17.45 3.92
CA MET A 138 9.82 -16.76 3.71
C MET A 138 9.63 -15.26 3.67
N VAL A 139 10.68 -14.54 4.05
CA VAL A 139 10.78 -13.10 3.88
C VAL A 139 11.98 -12.81 3.01
N SER A 140 11.76 -12.18 1.86
CA SER A 140 12.82 -11.65 1.00
C SER A 140 12.89 -10.14 1.13
N ILE A 141 14.09 -9.59 1.05
CA ILE A 141 14.33 -8.16 0.88
C ILE A 141 15.02 -7.92 -0.46
N CYS A 142 14.64 -6.87 -1.18
CA CYS A 142 15.33 -6.42 -2.38
C CYS A 142 15.71 -4.94 -2.20
N TRP A 143 17.01 -4.69 -2.18
CA TRP A 143 17.55 -3.33 -2.09
C TRP A 143 17.50 -2.64 -3.45
N PRO A 144 17.04 -1.38 -3.53
CA PRO A 144 17.06 -0.63 -4.78
C PRO A 144 18.48 -0.16 -5.11
N ASP A 145 18.75 -0.08 -6.41
CA ASP A 145 19.79 0.78 -6.95
C ASP A 145 19.24 2.21 -7.09
N LEU A 146 20.10 3.21 -6.91
CA LEU A 146 19.75 4.60 -7.16
C LEU A 146 20.30 5.02 -8.53
N GLU A 147 19.44 5.01 -9.54
CA GLU A 147 19.78 5.40 -10.92
C GLU A 147 19.02 6.70 -11.26
N ASP A 148 19.75 7.78 -11.61
CA ASP A 148 19.19 9.10 -11.93
C ASP A 148 18.22 9.67 -10.87
N GLY A 149 18.48 9.36 -9.58
CA GLY A 149 17.63 9.78 -8.47
C GLY A 149 16.33 9.01 -8.33
N LYS A 150 16.18 7.87 -9.04
CA LYS A 150 15.06 6.94 -8.94
C LYS A 150 15.52 5.59 -8.40
N TRP A 151 14.67 4.96 -7.61
CA TRP A 151 14.90 3.58 -7.19
C TRP A 151 14.58 2.62 -8.32
N THR A 152 15.55 1.78 -8.67
CA THR A 152 15.39 0.68 -9.63
C THR A 152 15.74 -0.64 -8.94
N TYR A 153 15.04 -1.73 -9.27
CA TYR A 153 15.21 -3.04 -8.62
C TYR A 153 15.68 -4.10 -9.62
N ASN A 154 16.42 -3.66 -10.65
CA ASN A 154 16.79 -4.49 -11.80
C ASN A 154 18.01 -5.39 -11.52
N ARG A 155 18.81 -5.07 -10.50
CA ARG A 155 19.93 -5.91 -10.06
C ARG A 155 19.46 -6.69 -8.84
N THR A 156 19.82 -7.96 -8.76
CA THR A 156 19.34 -8.92 -7.75
C THR A 156 19.93 -8.65 -6.35
N GLY A 157 19.88 -7.40 -5.88
CA GLY A 157 20.03 -7.03 -4.47
C GLY A 157 19.00 -7.72 -3.55
N GLU A 158 18.24 -8.66 -4.10
CA GLU A 158 17.48 -9.68 -3.40
C GLU A 158 18.36 -10.50 -2.44
N ARG A 159 17.85 -10.66 -1.22
CA ARG A 159 18.35 -11.55 -0.19
C ARG A 159 17.16 -12.18 0.52
N SER A 160 17.20 -13.49 0.71
CA SER A 160 16.32 -14.14 1.68
C SER A 160 16.73 -13.71 3.10
N LEU A 161 15.82 -13.07 3.83
CA LEU A 161 16.03 -12.64 5.20
C LEU A 161 15.88 -13.81 6.18
N ALA A 162 14.84 -14.63 5.98
CA ALA A 162 14.53 -15.75 6.85
C ALA A 162 13.55 -16.73 6.20
N GLU A 163 13.79 -18.01 6.47
CA GLU A 163 12.90 -19.12 6.14
C GLU A 163 12.27 -19.67 7.43
N TYR A 164 11.01 -20.03 7.32
CA TYR A 164 10.20 -20.53 8.42
C TYR A 164 9.52 -21.82 7.98
N ASP A 165 9.46 -22.82 8.87
CA ASP A 165 8.71 -24.07 8.66
C ASP A 165 7.19 -23.86 8.48
N HIS A 166 6.76 -22.61 8.59
CA HIS A 166 5.38 -22.17 8.72
C HIS A 166 5.16 -20.84 8.01
N GLY A 167 4.02 -20.69 7.33
CA GLY A 167 3.73 -19.53 6.51
C GLY A 167 3.85 -18.16 7.20
N VAL A 168 4.41 -17.21 6.48
CA VAL A 168 4.42 -15.77 6.75
C VAL A 168 3.06 -15.19 6.40
N LEU A 169 2.60 -14.23 7.19
CA LEU A 169 1.25 -13.70 7.05
C LEU A 169 1.13 -12.18 7.19
N VAL A 170 2.07 -11.49 7.85
CA VAL A 170 2.15 -10.03 7.97
C VAL A 170 3.62 -9.65 8.11
N VAL A 171 4.00 -8.57 7.46
CA VAL A 171 5.26 -7.86 7.65
C VAL A 171 4.90 -6.38 7.82
N ASP A 172 5.43 -5.73 8.85
CA ASP A 172 5.31 -4.29 9.03
C ASP A 172 6.68 -3.64 9.21
N VAL A 173 6.76 -2.37 8.83
CA VAL A 173 7.96 -1.55 8.96
C VAL A 173 7.67 -0.32 9.80
N SER A 174 8.54 -0.07 10.77
CA SER A 174 8.57 1.18 11.50
C SER A 174 9.48 2.17 10.78
N GLY A 175 8.92 3.31 10.36
CA GLY A 175 9.66 4.43 9.77
C GLY A 175 10.41 5.31 10.79
N SER A 176 10.74 4.78 11.97
CA SER A 176 11.56 5.49 12.96
C SER A 176 12.85 5.99 12.29
N PRO A 177 13.14 7.31 12.32
CA PRO A 177 14.31 7.87 11.64
C PRO A 177 15.65 7.29 12.11
N TRP A 178 15.65 6.66 13.30
CA TRP A 178 16.84 6.20 13.98
C TRP A 178 16.96 4.66 14.03
N ASP A 179 15.88 3.92 13.72
CA ASP A 179 15.86 2.45 13.82
C ASP A 179 14.80 1.83 12.86
N PRO A 180 15.17 1.52 11.60
CA PRO A 180 14.27 0.83 10.67
C PRO A 180 14.09 -0.62 11.13
N SER A 181 12.95 -0.89 11.76
CA SER A 181 12.65 -2.21 12.34
C SER A 181 11.53 -2.91 11.58
N PHE A 182 11.62 -4.23 11.48
CA PHE A 182 10.62 -5.09 10.82
C PHE A 182 9.90 -5.96 11.85
N ASN A 183 8.57 -6.05 11.78
CA ASN A 183 7.80 -7.05 12.51
C ASN A 183 7.34 -8.16 11.54
N LEU A 184 7.47 -9.43 11.92
CA LEU A 184 7.18 -10.60 11.07
C LEU A 184 6.21 -11.57 11.76
N ARG A 185 5.22 -12.10 11.03
CA ARG A 185 4.26 -13.14 11.48
C ARG A 185 4.69 -14.53 11.00
N TYR A 186 4.52 -15.57 11.84
CA TYR A 186 4.62 -17.00 11.46
C TYR A 186 3.57 -17.86 12.20
N ARG A 187 3.21 -19.04 11.67
CA ARG A 187 2.46 -20.09 12.42
C ARG A 187 3.43 -20.90 13.31
N PRO A 188 3.04 -21.38 14.52
CA PRO A 188 3.99 -21.90 15.50
C PRO A 188 4.61 -23.26 15.15
N GLY A 189 5.94 -23.33 15.24
CA GLY A 189 6.82 -24.51 15.12
C GLY A 189 8.29 -24.09 15.10
N TRP A 190 9.23 -25.01 14.97
CA TRP A 190 10.66 -24.73 15.15
C TRP A 190 11.18 -23.71 14.11
N PRO A 191 12.05 -22.77 14.50
CA PRO A 191 12.74 -21.93 13.53
C PRO A 191 14.05 -22.61 13.12
N LEU A 192 14.29 -22.75 11.81
CA LEU A 192 15.64 -22.94 11.28
C LEU A 192 16.24 -21.55 11.05
N ILE A 193 16.89 -20.97 12.06
CA ILE A 193 17.58 -19.68 11.90
C ILE A 193 18.93 -19.96 11.24
N SER A 194 19.08 -19.57 9.97
CA SER A 194 20.40 -19.18 9.49
C SER A 194 20.69 -17.80 10.07
N HIS A 195 21.74 -17.68 10.88
CA HIS A 195 22.27 -16.39 11.29
C HIS A 195 22.87 -15.73 10.04
N ALA A 196 22.09 -14.97 9.28
CA ALA A 196 22.64 -14.03 8.32
C ALA A 196 22.96 -12.74 9.10
N ALA A 197 24.24 -12.50 9.38
CA ALA A 197 24.70 -11.18 9.76
C ALA A 197 24.42 -10.23 8.59
N PHE A 198 23.47 -9.30 8.76
CA PHE A 198 23.17 -8.30 7.74
C PHE A 198 24.19 -7.17 7.83
N THR A 199 24.97 -7.03 6.77
CA THR A 199 25.68 -5.80 6.46
C THR A 199 25.07 -5.23 5.19
N GLN A 200 24.38 -4.08 5.29
CA GLN A 200 24.47 -3.13 4.19
C GLN A 200 25.93 -2.66 4.09
N PRO A 201 26.39 -2.13 2.94
CA PRO A 201 27.69 -1.46 2.86
C PRO A 201 27.85 -0.25 3.81
N THR A 202 26.78 0.25 4.47
CA THR A 202 26.83 1.54 5.20
C THR A 202 25.85 1.75 6.38
N SER A 203 25.05 0.78 6.86
CA SER A 203 24.14 0.97 8.02
C SER A 203 24.43 -0.01 9.18
N PRO A 204 24.32 0.39 10.48
CA PRO A 204 24.97 -0.32 11.59
C PRO A 204 24.16 -1.44 12.27
N GLN A 205 22.92 -1.74 11.88
CA GLN A 205 22.08 -2.70 12.61
C GLN A 205 21.35 -3.67 11.66
N PRO A 206 21.42 -5.00 11.89
CA PRO A 206 20.63 -5.99 11.15
C PRO A 206 19.13 -5.89 11.50
N PRO A 207 18.22 -6.23 10.57
CA PRO A 207 16.79 -6.36 10.87
C PRO A 207 16.57 -7.32 12.04
N VAL A 208 15.81 -6.90 13.05
CA VAL A 208 15.52 -7.73 14.21
C VAL A 208 14.27 -8.56 13.98
N ILE A 209 14.45 -9.88 13.91
CA ILE A 209 13.35 -10.84 13.79
C ILE A 209 12.92 -11.28 15.19
N LEU A 210 11.65 -11.08 15.52
CA LEU A 210 11.12 -11.40 16.84
C LEU A 210 10.27 -12.66 16.81
N ASN A 211 10.74 -13.66 17.56
CA ASN A 211 10.00 -14.90 17.77
C ASN A 211 9.11 -14.77 19.00
N LEU A 212 7.80 -14.84 18.80
CA LEU A 212 6.82 -14.82 19.89
C LEU A 212 6.74 -16.21 20.56
N PRO A 213 6.37 -16.28 21.85
CA PRO A 213 6.31 -17.56 22.56
C PRO A 213 5.42 -18.58 21.83
N ARG A 214 5.84 -19.85 21.80
CA ARG A 214 5.25 -20.97 21.01
C ARG A 214 3.72 -21.15 21.08
N TYR A 215 3.05 -20.59 22.08
CA TYR A 215 1.61 -20.74 22.29
C TYR A 215 0.77 -19.55 21.77
N LYS A 216 1.41 -18.49 21.29
CA LYS A 216 0.73 -17.26 20.82
C LYS A 216 0.88 -17.14 19.31
N CYS A 217 -0.19 -17.43 18.58
CA CYS A 217 -0.20 -17.20 17.13
C CYS A 217 -0.52 -15.72 16.88
N THR A 218 0.44 -15.01 16.30
CA THR A 218 0.22 -13.63 15.83
C THR A 218 -0.78 -13.65 14.69
N THR A 219 -1.71 -12.72 14.70
CA THR A 219 -2.80 -12.60 13.73
C THR A 219 -2.68 -11.34 12.89
N ALA A 220 -2.22 -10.25 13.48
CA ALA A 220 -1.99 -8.98 12.82
C ALA A 220 -0.90 -8.19 13.52
N SER A 221 -0.30 -7.26 12.80
CA SER A 221 0.59 -6.25 13.33
C SER A 221 0.29 -4.92 12.64
N ALA A 222 0.68 -3.81 13.27
CA ALA A 222 0.65 -2.48 12.70
C ALA A 222 1.71 -1.61 13.36
N ALA A 223 2.53 -0.91 12.56
CA ALA A 223 3.50 0.06 13.06
C ALA A 223 2.80 1.33 13.56
N CYS A 224 3.28 1.88 14.68
CA CYS A 224 2.78 3.15 15.19
C CYS A 224 3.09 4.26 14.17
N PRO A 225 2.10 5.07 13.76
CA PRO A 225 2.27 6.05 12.69
C PRO A 225 3.20 7.21 13.05
N SER A 226 3.46 7.42 14.34
CA SER A 226 4.38 8.46 14.81
C SER A 226 4.95 8.09 16.18
N GLY A 227 6.21 8.43 16.40
CA GLY A 227 6.90 8.20 17.66
C GLY A 227 8.41 8.30 17.49
N ASP A 228 9.10 8.54 18.59
CA ASP A 228 10.57 8.62 18.62
C ASP A 228 11.24 7.24 18.65
N LYS A 229 10.44 6.18 18.82
CA LYS A 229 10.87 4.79 18.94
C LYS A 229 10.02 3.89 18.07
N ALA A 230 10.59 2.77 17.64
CA ALA A 230 9.83 1.72 16.97
C ALA A 230 8.83 1.09 17.95
N LEU A 231 7.54 1.25 17.64
CA LEU A 231 6.43 0.74 18.43
C LEU A 231 5.42 0.06 17.51
N PHE A 232 5.05 -1.18 17.82
CA PHE A 232 4.07 -1.94 17.04
C PHE A 232 2.91 -2.39 17.93
N ALA A 233 1.71 -2.37 17.36
CA ALA A 233 0.56 -3.09 17.88
C ALA A 233 0.60 -4.51 17.31
N VAL A 234 0.42 -5.52 18.17
CA VAL A 234 0.48 -6.93 17.75
C VAL A 234 -0.77 -7.66 18.25
N GLY A 235 -1.63 -8.05 17.32
CA GLY A 235 -2.76 -8.92 17.59
C GLY A 235 -2.33 -10.39 17.66
N THR A 236 -2.83 -11.13 18.64
CA THR A 236 -2.56 -12.56 18.79
C THR A 236 -3.82 -13.33 19.19
N THR A 237 -3.74 -14.66 19.17
CA THR A 237 -4.73 -15.57 19.78
C THR A 237 -5.02 -15.26 21.26
N ASP A 238 -4.05 -14.67 21.96
CA ASP A 238 -4.10 -14.41 23.40
C ASP A 238 -4.46 -12.95 23.73
N GLY A 239 -4.81 -12.16 22.72
CA GLY A 239 -5.15 -10.74 22.82
C GLY A 239 -4.14 -9.82 22.13
N LEU A 240 -4.23 -8.53 22.42
CA LEU A 240 -3.34 -7.47 21.95
C LEU A 240 -2.08 -7.37 22.84
N PHE A 241 -0.97 -7.18 22.16
CA PHE A 241 0.34 -6.88 22.71
C PHE A 241 0.84 -5.59 22.08
N THR A 242 1.76 -4.90 22.76
CA THR A 242 2.62 -3.91 22.11
C THR A 242 4.04 -4.43 22.11
N LEU A 243 4.75 -4.10 21.05
CA LEU A 243 6.16 -4.37 20.90
C LEU A 243 6.89 -3.05 20.80
N GLU A 244 7.76 -2.75 21.75
CA GLU A 244 8.52 -1.50 21.82
C GLU A 244 10.03 -1.78 21.73
N SER A 245 10.75 -0.95 20.97
CA SER A 245 12.22 -0.91 20.99
C SER A 245 12.70 -0.02 22.15
N SER A 246 13.40 -0.62 23.12
CA SER A 246 14.05 0.07 24.25
C SER A 246 15.56 -0.24 24.26
N ASP A 247 16.39 0.77 24.04
CA ASP A 247 17.86 0.71 24.18
C ASP A 247 18.51 -0.54 23.57
N SER A 248 18.22 -0.83 22.30
CA SER A 248 18.67 -2.03 21.55
C SER A 248 18.07 -3.37 22.02
N ARG A 249 16.99 -3.35 22.79
CA ARG A 249 16.20 -4.51 23.17
C ARG A 249 14.75 -4.34 22.76
N TRP A 250 14.08 -5.45 22.56
CA TRP A 250 12.67 -5.49 22.21
C TRP A 250 11.86 -5.99 23.39
N GLU A 251 10.88 -5.20 23.81
CA GLU A 251 9.97 -5.56 24.88
C GLU A 251 8.57 -5.83 24.33
N LEU A 252 8.07 -7.04 24.59
CA LEU A 252 6.71 -7.42 24.27
C LEU A 252 5.84 -7.35 25.53
N THR A 253 4.90 -6.41 25.54
CA THR A 253 4.00 -6.18 26.67
C THR A 253 2.57 -6.62 26.32
N GLN A 254 1.98 -7.52 27.13
CA GLN A 254 0.57 -7.87 26.99
C GLN A 254 -0.33 -6.74 27.48
N LYS A 255 -1.37 -6.42 26.72
CA LYS A 255 -2.33 -5.38 27.09
C LYS A 255 -3.58 -5.97 27.75
N SER A 256 -4.16 -5.20 28.66
CA SER A 256 -5.37 -5.56 29.39
C SER A 256 -6.57 -5.59 28.43
N PHE A 257 -7.30 -6.72 28.44
CA PHE A 257 -8.57 -6.85 27.75
C PHE A 257 -9.71 -6.86 28.75
N PRO A 258 -10.92 -6.44 28.34
CA PRO A 258 -12.12 -6.67 29.12
C PRO A 258 -12.36 -8.19 29.14
N ARG A 259 -11.79 -8.88 30.13
CA ARG A 259 -12.09 -10.30 30.34
C ARG A 259 -13.54 -10.39 30.80
N GLY A 260 -14.37 -11.11 30.06
CA GLY A 260 -15.64 -11.59 30.57
C GLY A 260 -15.41 -12.18 31.96
N LYS A 261 -16.20 -11.76 32.95
CA LYS A 261 -16.07 -12.26 34.33
C LYS A 261 -15.98 -13.79 34.26
N LYS A 262 -14.91 -14.35 34.83
CA LYS A 262 -14.72 -15.79 34.97
C LYS A 262 -16.03 -16.39 35.46
N GLU A 263 -16.64 -17.24 34.65
CA GLU A 263 -17.59 -18.21 35.18
C GLU A 263 -16.77 -19.07 36.14
N THR A 264 -17.02 -18.92 37.44
CA THR A 264 -16.47 -19.78 38.49
C THR A 264 -17.05 -21.17 38.30
N GLN A 265 -16.51 -21.95 37.36
CA GLN A 265 -16.71 -23.38 37.35
C GLN A 265 -15.57 -24.02 38.17
N ARG A 266 -15.95 -24.44 39.38
CA ARG A 266 -15.20 -25.39 40.18
C ARG A 266 -15.06 -26.68 39.37
N GLY A 267 -13.84 -27.19 39.23
CA GLY A 267 -13.61 -28.63 39.13
C GLY A 267 -12.85 -29.13 37.90
N VAL A 268 -11.65 -29.66 38.21
CA VAL A 268 -11.05 -30.89 37.66
C VAL A 268 -10.37 -30.79 36.27
N HIS A 269 -9.03 -30.79 36.33
CA HIS A 269 -8.04 -31.12 35.28
C HIS A 269 -7.90 -30.17 34.08
N GLY A 270 -6.93 -29.24 34.22
CA GLY A 270 -5.84 -29.10 33.24
C GLY A 270 -6.08 -28.36 31.92
N SER A 271 -7.31 -28.04 31.51
CA SER A 271 -7.55 -27.27 30.29
C SER A 271 -7.92 -25.83 30.61
N ARG A 272 -6.98 -24.89 30.42
CA ARG A 272 -7.29 -23.46 30.27
C ARG A 272 -8.11 -23.32 28.97
N ALA A 273 -9.43 -23.48 29.06
CA ALA A 273 -10.34 -23.12 28.00
C ALA A 273 -10.26 -21.59 27.80
N MET A 274 -9.31 -21.16 26.95
CA MET A 274 -9.22 -19.80 26.45
C MET A 274 -10.47 -19.57 25.61
N GLY A 275 -11.36 -18.69 26.06
CA GLY A 275 -12.59 -18.39 25.34
C GLY A 275 -12.27 -17.88 23.93
N ILE A 276 -12.90 -18.45 22.92
CA ILE A 276 -12.80 -18.06 21.50
C ILE A 276 -13.08 -16.54 21.31
N HIS A 277 -13.75 -15.92 22.27
CA HIS A 277 -14.08 -14.49 22.38
C HIS A 277 -12.90 -13.56 22.74
N SER A 278 -11.64 -14.00 22.74
CA SER A 278 -10.48 -13.14 23.04
C SER A 278 -9.46 -12.99 21.90
N MET A 279 -9.72 -13.59 20.74
CA MET A 279 -8.78 -13.57 19.62
C MET A 279 -8.87 -12.24 18.85
N VAL A 280 -7.83 -11.43 18.98
CA VAL A 280 -7.63 -10.26 18.13
C VAL A 280 -7.20 -10.76 16.76
N HIS A 281 -7.86 -10.33 15.69
CA HIS A 281 -7.56 -10.75 14.33
C HIS A 281 -6.93 -9.65 13.48
N SER A 282 -7.31 -8.40 13.71
CA SER A 282 -6.76 -7.23 13.02
C SER A 282 -6.44 -6.12 14.02
N VAL A 283 -5.41 -5.34 13.75
CA VAL A 283 -5.02 -4.17 14.55
C VAL A 283 -4.66 -3.01 13.64
N ASP A 284 -4.96 -1.80 14.08
CA ASP A 284 -4.51 -0.56 13.44
C ASP A 284 -4.47 0.59 14.44
N TRP A 285 -3.73 1.66 14.15
CA TRP A 285 -3.56 2.80 15.04
C TRP A 285 -4.52 3.94 14.66
N MET A 286 -5.44 4.29 15.57
CA MET A 286 -6.30 5.47 15.43
C MET A 286 -5.56 6.79 15.71
N SER A 287 -4.50 6.72 16.52
CA SER A 287 -3.55 7.80 16.82
C SER A 287 -2.25 7.17 17.34
N SER A 288 -1.22 7.94 17.69
CA SER A 288 -0.01 7.39 18.32
C SER A 288 -0.25 6.75 19.70
N THR A 289 -1.44 6.92 20.27
CA THR A 289 -1.76 6.42 21.62
C THR A 289 -2.96 5.48 21.66
N VAL A 290 -3.72 5.36 20.58
CA VAL A 290 -4.96 4.57 20.55
C VAL A 290 -4.88 3.51 19.47
N ILE A 291 -5.02 2.25 19.88
CA ILE A 291 -5.03 1.07 19.00
C ILE A 291 -6.48 0.61 18.83
N ALA A 292 -6.91 0.48 17.58
CA ALA A 292 -8.12 -0.26 17.23
C ALA A 292 -7.77 -1.74 17.05
N SER A 293 -8.56 -2.63 17.66
CA SER A 293 -8.41 -4.08 17.57
C SER A 293 -9.73 -4.71 17.15
N GLY A 294 -9.69 -5.44 16.03
CA GLY A 294 -10.81 -6.18 15.48
C GLY A 294 -10.78 -7.63 15.92
N MET A 295 -11.90 -8.14 16.41
CA MET A 295 -12.02 -9.47 16.97
C MET A 295 -12.84 -10.39 16.07
N ARG A 296 -12.59 -11.71 16.14
CA ARG A 296 -13.34 -12.72 15.37
C ARG A 296 -14.82 -12.80 15.75
N ASP A 297 -15.16 -12.38 16.96
CA ASP A 297 -16.54 -12.31 17.41
C ASP A 297 -17.29 -11.07 16.92
N SER A 298 -16.68 -10.22 16.08
CA SER A 298 -17.17 -8.92 15.56
C SER A 298 -16.92 -7.70 16.44
N ALA A 299 -16.43 -7.86 17.67
CA ALA A 299 -16.15 -6.74 18.53
C ALA A 299 -14.98 -5.89 17.98
N ILE A 300 -15.11 -4.57 18.08
CA ILE A 300 -14.03 -3.63 17.80
C ILE A 300 -13.71 -2.88 19.09
N LEU A 301 -12.53 -3.17 19.61
CA LEU A 301 -11.98 -2.64 20.83
C LEU A 301 -11.06 -1.46 20.52
N LEU A 302 -11.16 -0.39 21.30
CA LEU A 302 -10.17 0.67 21.35
C LEU A 302 -9.35 0.52 22.62
N TYR A 303 -8.04 0.50 22.50
CA TYR A 303 -7.09 0.44 23.60
C TYR A 303 -6.30 1.74 23.66
N ASP A 304 -6.33 2.46 24.78
CA ASP A 304 -5.51 3.66 24.98
C ASP A 304 -4.28 3.29 25.82
N ILE A 305 -3.09 3.47 25.25
CA ILE A 305 -1.82 3.12 25.89
C ILE A 305 -1.53 3.98 27.12
N ARG A 306 -2.08 5.20 27.19
CA ARG A 306 -1.82 6.14 28.29
C ARG A 306 -2.61 5.77 29.54
N SER A 307 -3.86 5.36 29.37
CA SER A 307 -4.70 4.90 30.48
C SER A 307 -4.50 3.42 30.79
N ASN A 308 -3.84 2.68 29.89
CA ASN A 308 -3.70 1.23 29.97
C ASN A 308 -5.06 0.52 30.10
N ASP A 309 -6.04 1.05 29.37
CA ASP A 309 -7.43 0.62 29.44
C ASP A 309 -8.03 0.45 28.05
N SER A 310 -9.10 -0.33 27.97
CA SER A 310 -9.77 -0.64 26.73
C SER A 310 -11.28 -0.54 26.83
N VAL A 311 -11.88 -0.16 25.71
CA VAL A 311 -13.33 -0.06 25.59
C VAL A 311 -13.78 -0.68 24.27
N THR A 312 -14.76 -1.58 24.34
CA THR A 312 -15.46 -2.02 23.14
C THR A 312 -16.36 -0.87 22.72
N ARG A 313 -16.16 -0.33 21.51
CA ARG A 313 -16.88 0.87 21.05
C ARG A 313 -17.78 0.60 19.84
N LEU A 314 -17.43 -0.38 19.00
CA LEU A 314 -18.21 -0.76 17.84
C LEU A 314 -18.37 -2.29 17.77
N GLN A 315 -19.41 -2.75 17.08
CA GLN A 315 -19.67 -4.16 16.80
C GLN A 315 -19.94 -4.31 15.30
N HIS A 316 -19.10 -5.08 14.62
CA HIS A 316 -19.22 -5.32 13.19
C HIS A 316 -20.37 -6.29 12.88
N ALA A 317 -20.83 -6.32 11.62
CA ALA A 317 -21.89 -7.25 11.21
C ALA A 317 -21.40 -8.71 11.21
N ARG A 318 -20.13 -8.94 10.88
CA ARG A 318 -19.45 -10.24 10.88
C ARG A 318 -18.20 -10.23 11.73
N GLY A 319 -17.53 -11.37 11.83
CA GLY A 319 -16.18 -11.44 12.39
C GLY A 319 -15.25 -10.49 11.63
N VAL A 320 -14.36 -9.81 12.36
CA VAL A 320 -13.46 -8.84 11.75
C VAL A 320 -12.27 -9.55 11.09
N ASP A 321 -12.03 -9.24 9.83
CA ASP A 321 -10.86 -9.68 9.04
C ASP A 321 -9.78 -8.60 9.01
N THR A 322 -10.14 -7.37 8.66
CA THR A 322 -9.17 -6.28 8.50
C THR A 322 -9.76 -4.96 8.94
N ILE A 323 -8.98 -4.14 9.62
CA ILE A 323 -9.30 -2.76 10.00
C ILE A 323 -8.29 -1.81 9.36
N ARG A 324 -8.79 -0.70 8.81
CA ARG A 324 -7.97 0.43 8.38
C ARG A 324 -8.57 1.75 8.82
N ARG A 325 -7.73 2.61 9.42
CA ARG A 325 -8.06 3.99 9.78
C ARG A 325 -8.23 4.84 8.52
N VAL A 326 -9.32 5.59 8.44
CA VAL A 326 -9.53 6.60 7.38
C VAL A 326 -9.11 7.98 7.86
N ASP A 327 -9.49 8.35 9.08
CA ASP A 327 -9.11 9.61 9.73
C ASP A 327 -9.18 9.47 11.27
N GLU A 328 -9.24 10.57 12.01
CA GLU A 328 -9.29 10.56 13.48
C GLU A 328 -10.54 9.90 14.08
N HIS A 329 -11.62 9.76 13.29
CA HIS A 329 -12.91 9.31 13.79
C HIS A 329 -13.48 8.14 12.99
N ARG A 330 -13.00 7.91 11.77
CA ARG A 330 -13.54 6.91 10.86
C ARG A 330 -12.57 5.77 10.60
N LEU A 331 -13.14 4.59 10.50
CA LEU A 331 -12.43 3.35 10.23
C LEU A 331 -13.26 2.46 9.30
N VAL A 332 -12.59 1.81 8.35
CA VAL A 332 -13.18 0.79 7.48
C VAL A 332 -12.85 -0.59 8.05
N VAL A 333 -13.83 -1.47 8.04
CA VAL A 333 -13.76 -2.82 8.57
C VAL A 333 -14.26 -3.79 7.52
N ALA A 334 -13.41 -4.74 7.18
CA ALA A 334 -13.77 -5.92 6.40
C ALA A 334 -14.10 -7.09 7.34
N GLY A 335 -15.09 -7.88 6.94
CA GLY A 335 -15.39 -9.20 7.47
C GLY A 335 -15.83 -10.15 6.37
N ASP A 336 -16.28 -11.34 6.75
CA ASP A 336 -16.53 -12.49 5.86
C ASP A 336 -17.37 -12.19 4.59
N ASP A 337 -18.36 -11.31 4.68
CA ASP A 337 -19.24 -10.95 3.54
C ASP A 337 -19.59 -9.45 3.49
N CYS A 338 -18.93 -8.64 4.31
CA CYS A 338 -19.28 -7.23 4.44
C CYS A 338 -18.04 -6.34 4.58
N LEU A 339 -18.11 -5.17 3.93
CA LEU A 339 -17.13 -4.11 4.03
C LEU A 339 -17.87 -2.84 4.43
N GLN A 340 -17.56 -2.30 5.61
CA GLN A 340 -18.33 -1.23 6.22
C GLN A 340 -17.41 -0.18 6.86
N MET A 341 -17.77 1.08 6.73
CA MET A 341 -17.13 2.19 7.42
C MET A 341 -17.95 2.61 8.64
N TYR A 342 -17.27 2.89 9.74
CA TYR A 342 -17.87 3.39 10.98
C TYR A 342 -17.31 4.76 11.33
N ASP A 343 -18.09 5.53 12.10
CA ASP A 343 -17.67 6.79 12.71
C ASP A 343 -17.79 6.64 14.23
N LEU A 344 -16.67 6.78 14.94
CA LEU A 344 -16.54 6.60 16.38
C LEU A 344 -17.40 7.60 17.18
N ARG A 345 -17.76 8.74 16.59
CA ARG A 345 -18.61 9.76 17.23
C ARG A 345 -20.05 9.29 17.36
N PHE A 346 -20.49 8.38 16.49
CA PHE A 346 -21.85 7.84 16.45
C PHE A 346 -21.93 6.40 16.95
N ALA A 347 -20.94 5.97 17.73
CA ALA A 347 -20.92 4.66 18.34
C ALA A 347 -22.11 4.46 19.30
N PRO A 348 -22.79 3.29 19.23
CA PRO A 348 -24.02 3.04 19.97
C PRO A 348 -23.77 2.96 21.48
N ASN A 349 -24.83 3.22 22.24
CA ASN A 349 -24.84 2.96 23.68
C ASN A 349 -25.34 1.52 23.89
N GLY A 350 -24.51 0.69 24.53
CA GLY A 350 -24.84 -0.71 24.79
C GLY A 350 -24.47 -1.63 23.62
N ILE A 351 -23.28 -2.21 23.72
CA ILE A 351 -22.80 -3.27 22.83
C ILE A 351 -23.26 -4.61 23.40
N GLN A 352 -23.63 -5.53 22.53
CA GLN A 352 -24.03 -6.87 22.95
C GLN A 352 -22.89 -7.51 23.74
N ARG A 353 -23.21 -8.08 24.90
CA ARG A 353 -22.24 -8.89 25.65
C ARG A 353 -22.05 -10.21 24.92
N ASN A 354 -20.79 -10.56 24.64
CA ASN A 354 -20.40 -11.75 23.87
C ASN A 354 -21.11 -11.82 22.50
N PRO A 355 -20.76 -10.94 21.56
CA PRO A 355 -21.25 -10.99 20.18
C PRO A 355 -21.11 -12.37 19.54
N GLN A 356 -22.09 -12.76 18.71
CA GLN A 356 -22.12 -14.03 18.00
C GLN A 356 -22.50 -13.80 16.53
N PRO A 357 -21.54 -13.48 15.65
CA PRO A 357 -21.82 -12.95 14.30
C PRO A 357 -22.54 -13.93 13.37
N ALA A 358 -22.53 -15.23 13.69
CA ALA A 358 -23.26 -16.26 12.97
C ALA A 358 -24.71 -16.46 13.47
N ALA A 359 -25.07 -15.93 14.64
CA ALA A 359 -26.39 -16.08 15.21
C ALA A 359 -27.37 -15.04 14.65
N GLY A 360 -28.63 -15.42 14.42
CA GLY A 360 -29.67 -14.49 13.96
C GLY A 360 -30.03 -13.39 14.99
N THR A 361 -29.63 -13.55 16.25
CA THR A 361 -29.81 -12.58 17.33
C THR A 361 -28.68 -11.55 17.41
N HIS A 362 -27.68 -11.64 16.52
CA HIS A 362 -26.55 -10.73 16.48
C HIS A 362 -26.98 -9.31 16.15
N THR A 363 -26.56 -8.36 16.96
CA THR A 363 -26.74 -6.93 16.69
C THR A 363 -25.44 -6.34 16.18
N SER A 364 -25.48 -5.45 15.18
CA SER A 364 -24.29 -4.73 14.75
C SER A 364 -24.47 -3.22 14.89
N THR A 365 -23.37 -2.51 15.10
CA THR A 365 -23.36 -1.05 14.98
C THR A 365 -23.82 -0.66 13.58
N ARG A 366 -24.67 0.36 13.50
CA ARG A 366 -25.09 0.90 12.21
C ARG A 366 -23.87 1.51 11.50
N PRO A 367 -23.51 1.04 10.29
CA PRO A 367 -22.38 1.60 9.57
C PRO A 367 -22.69 3.01 9.08
N TYR A 368 -21.65 3.85 9.02
CA TYR A 368 -21.71 5.15 8.34
C TYR A 368 -21.88 4.95 6.83
N LEU A 369 -21.14 3.99 6.26
CA LEU A 369 -21.18 3.65 4.84
C LEU A 369 -20.97 2.14 4.67
N ALA A 370 -21.65 1.54 3.70
CA ALA A 370 -21.45 0.13 3.34
C ALA A 370 -21.01 0.04 1.87
N PHE A 371 -19.95 -0.73 1.63
CA PHE A 371 -19.36 -0.91 0.30
C PHE A 371 -19.95 -2.17 -0.34
N ARG A 372 -20.78 -1.96 -1.36
CA ARG A 372 -21.54 -3.07 -1.99
C ARG A 372 -20.66 -3.88 -2.93
N GLY A 373 -21.02 -5.15 -3.10
CA GLY A 373 -20.34 -6.07 -4.02
C GLY A 373 -18.98 -6.55 -3.53
N TYR A 374 -18.62 -6.31 -2.27
CA TYR A 374 -17.43 -6.88 -1.65
C TYR A 374 -17.57 -8.40 -1.49
N LYS A 375 -16.57 -9.13 -1.96
CA LYS A 375 -16.43 -10.58 -1.77
C LYS A 375 -14.97 -10.85 -1.41
N PRO A 376 -14.65 -11.19 -0.15
CA PRO A 376 -13.26 -11.27 0.30
C PRO A 376 -12.50 -12.40 -0.38
N HIS A 377 -11.26 -12.11 -0.74
CA HIS A 377 -10.27 -13.13 -1.05
C HIS A 377 -9.98 -14.00 0.20
N PRO A 378 -9.60 -15.30 0.10
CA PRO A 378 -9.28 -16.14 1.26
C PRO A 378 -8.22 -15.57 2.21
N ILE A 379 -7.32 -14.76 1.66
CA ILE A 379 -6.39 -13.92 2.40
C ILE A 379 -6.80 -12.48 2.06
N PRO A 380 -7.72 -11.86 2.82
CA PRO A 380 -8.20 -10.53 2.50
C PRO A 380 -7.12 -9.50 2.83
N SER A 381 -6.94 -8.55 1.91
CA SER A 381 -6.06 -7.41 2.08
C SER A 381 -6.82 -6.17 1.63
N MET A 382 -6.73 -5.11 2.42
CA MET A 382 -7.33 -3.83 2.09
C MET A 382 -6.47 -2.69 2.59
N ASP A 383 -6.57 -1.58 1.88
CA ASP A 383 -5.95 -0.34 2.30
C ASP A 383 -6.74 0.89 1.84
N VAL A 384 -6.48 2.02 2.47
CA VAL A 384 -7.21 3.27 2.24
C VAL A 384 -6.24 4.40 1.92
N SER A 385 -6.63 5.24 0.96
CA SER A 385 -5.97 6.51 0.67
C SER A 385 -6.93 7.65 1.03
N PRO A 386 -6.78 8.28 2.21
CA PRO A 386 -7.57 9.44 2.60
C PRO A 386 -7.37 10.64 1.67
N GLU A 387 -6.15 10.80 1.12
CA GLU A 387 -5.79 11.85 0.17
C GLU A 387 -6.59 11.75 -1.12
N LEU A 388 -6.68 10.54 -1.68
CA LEU A 388 -7.46 10.28 -2.90
C LEU A 388 -8.95 10.03 -2.62
N ASN A 389 -9.32 9.80 -1.36
CA ASN A 389 -10.66 9.37 -0.97
C ASN A 389 -11.06 8.00 -1.56
N VAL A 390 -10.09 7.08 -1.62
CA VAL A 390 -10.25 5.76 -2.25
C VAL A 390 -9.95 4.65 -1.24
N LEU A 391 -10.75 3.59 -1.27
CA LEU A 391 -10.54 2.31 -0.61
C LEU A 391 -10.19 1.28 -1.68
N VAL A 392 -9.16 0.47 -1.45
CA VAL A 392 -8.83 -0.70 -2.26
C VAL A 392 -8.96 -1.96 -1.40
N ALA A 393 -9.52 -3.02 -1.97
CA ALA A 393 -9.51 -4.33 -1.31
C ALA A 393 -9.35 -5.46 -2.33
N THR A 394 -8.69 -6.54 -1.93
CA THR A 394 -8.59 -7.76 -2.73
C THR A 394 -9.92 -8.50 -2.76
N THR A 395 -10.29 -8.99 -3.94
CA THR A 395 -11.56 -9.71 -4.15
C THR A 395 -11.33 -10.94 -5.02
N GLN A 396 -12.15 -11.97 -4.83
CA GLN A 396 -12.00 -13.25 -5.56
C GLN A 396 -12.17 -13.13 -7.09
N GLU A 397 -12.96 -12.16 -7.56
CA GLU A 397 -13.37 -12.10 -8.96
C GLU A 397 -12.41 -11.30 -9.85
N SER A 398 -11.96 -10.13 -9.40
CA SER A 398 -11.19 -9.17 -10.22
C SER A 398 -9.77 -8.95 -9.73
N GLY A 399 -9.32 -9.72 -8.74
CA GLY A 399 -8.06 -9.49 -8.03
C GLY A 399 -8.20 -8.43 -6.95
N PHE A 400 -8.46 -7.18 -7.32
CA PHE A 400 -8.83 -6.12 -6.38
C PHE A 400 -9.92 -5.21 -6.96
N ARG A 401 -10.55 -4.41 -6.11
CA ARG A 401 -11.56 -3.41 -6.50
C ARG A 401 -11.36 -2.13 -5.71
N PHE A 402 -11.75 -1.02 -6.30
CA PHE A 402 -11.74 0.29 -5.68
C PHE A 402 -13.15 0.75 -5.33
N TRP A 403 -13.26 1.49 -4.23
CA TRP A 403 -14.48 2.20 -3.86
C TRP A 403 -14.17 3.63 -3.42
N SER A 404 -15.14 4.52 -3.62
CA SER A 404 -15.09 5.85 -3.03
C SER A 404 -15.34 5.78 -1.52
N LEU A 405 -14.42 6.30 -0.71
CA LEU A 405 -14.60 6.43 0.74
C LEU A 405 -15.72 7.41 1.13
N ARG A 406 -16.23 8.19 0.17
CA ARG A 406 -17.32 9.15 0.37
C ARG A 406 -18.68 8.54 0.10
N THR A 407 -18.87 7.97 -1.09
CA THR A 407 -20.19 7.52 -1.57
C THR A 407 -20.39 6.03 -1.41
N GLY A 408 -19.30 5.26 -1.24
CA GLY A 408 -19.32 3.80 -1.26
C GLY A 408 -19.56 3.21 -2.65
N ALA A 409 -19.58 4.07 -3.68
CA ALA A 409 -19.69 3.65 -5.07
C ALA A 409 -18.43 2.90 -5.49
N ASP A 410 -18.62 1.90 -6.33
CA ASP A 410 -17.54 1.19 -6.99
C ASP A 410 -16.84 2.12 -8.00
N ILE A 411 -15.51 2.07 -7.99
CA ILE A 411 -14.67 2.75 -8.98
C ILE A 411 -14.12 1.65 -9.90
N PRO A 412 -14.31 1.76 -11.22
CA PRO A 412 -13.76 0.80 -12.17
C PRO A 412 -12.26 0.62 -11.98
N THR A 413 -11.80 -0.62 -12.03
CA THR A 413 -10.38 -0.93 -11.99
C THR A 413 -9.66 -0.34 -13.21
N PRO A 414 -8.37 0.01 -13.08
CA PRO A 414 -7.57 0.53 -14.19
C PRO A 414 -7.62 -0.41 -15.40
N PRO A 415 -7.63 0.13 -16.64
CA PRO A 415 -7.60 -0.69 -17.84
C PRO A 415 -6.40 -1.65 -17.83
N GLY A 416 -6.61 -2.92 -18.20
CA GLY A 416 -5.55 -3.93 -18.25
C GLY A 416 -5.18 -4.56 -16.90
N ALA A 417 -5.65 -4.03 -15.77
CA ALA A 417 -5.39 -4.62 -14.45
C ALA A 417 -5.97 -6.03 -14.31
N SER A 418 -7.24 -6.21 -14.69
CA SER A 418 -7.91 -7.51 -14.62
C SER A 418 -7.23 -8.54 -15.53
N GLU A 419 -6.89 -8.16 -16.77
CA GLU A 419 -6.24 -9.03 -17.74
C GLU A 419 -4.82 -9.42 -17.28
N TRP A 420 -4.07 -8.48 -16.68
CA TRP A 420 -2.75 -8.76 -16.10
C TRP A 420 -2.83 -9.81 -14.99
N TYR A 421 -3.74 -9.64 -14.02
CA TYR A 421 -3.83 -10.52 -12.86
C TYR A 421 -4.58 -11.83 -13.11
N GLU A 422 -5.40 -11.91 -14.16
CA GLU A 422 -5.89 -13.20 -14.68
C GLU A 422 -4.72 -14.04 -15.22
N ARG A 423 -3.72 -13.40 -15.83
CA ARG A 423 -2.55 -14.07 -16.41
C ARG A 423 -1.44 -14.38 -15.40
N CYS A 424 -1.20 -13.47 -14.47
CA CYS A 424 -0.03 -13.49 -13.56
C CYS A 424 -0.34 -13.99 -12.13
N LEU A 425 -1.52 -14.60 -11.94
CA LEU A 425 -2.09 -15.05 -10.66
C LEU A 425 -2.62 -13.89 -9.81
N SER A 426 -3.78 -14.09 -9.17
CA SER A 426 -4.55 -13.03 -8.50
C SER A 426 -3.73 -12.30 -7.43
N PRO A 427 -3.88 -10.97 -7.30
CA PRO A 427 -3.20 -10.17 -6.28
C PRO A 427 -3.68 -10.56 -4.88
N ILE A 428 -2.74 -10.62 -3.95
CA ILE A 428 -2.97 -11.15 -2.59
C ILE A 428 -2.86 -10.04 -1.56
N CYS A 429 -1.97 -9.07 -1.78
CA CYS A 429 -1.83 -7.90 -0.93
C CYS A 429 -1.83 -6.61 -1.73
N VAL A 430 -2.39 -5.58 -1.12
CA VAL A 430 -2.48 -4.21 -1.64
C VAL A 430 -2.13 -3.22 -0.54
N GLY A 431 -1.40 -2.16 -0.87
CA GLY A 431 -1.05 -1.10 0.07
C GLY A 431 -0.71 0.21 -0.63
N PHE A 432 -1.27 1.32 -0.17
CA PHE A 432 -0.93 2.66 -0.65
C PHE A 432 0.38 3.12 -0.01
N GLU A 433 1.26 3.67 -0.83
CA GLU A 433 2.46 4.39 -0.38
C GLU A 433 2.11 5.88 -0.32
N THR A 434 2.24 6.51 0.85
CA THR A 434 1.82 7.91 0.99
C THR A 434 2.89 8.87 0.46
N SER A 435 2.47 10.11 0.16
CA SER A 435 3.27 11.12 -0.53
C SER A 435 4.50 11.65 0.25
N GLY A 436 4.76 11.13 1.46
CA GLY A 436 5.95 11.37 2.28
C GLY A 436 6.87 10.16 2.48
N ASP A 437 6.44 8.97 2.06
CA ASP A 437 7.15 7.70 2.26
C ASP A 437 8.16 7.41 1.14
N VAL A 438 8.14 8.15 0.04
CA VAL A 438 9.06 7.92 -1.08
C VAL A 438 9.74 9.25 -1.38
N PRO A 439 11.09 9.32 -1.42
CA PRO A 439 11.80 10.48 -1.93
C PRO A 439 11.21 10.86 -3.28
N ASN A 440 11.19 12.16 -3.58
CA ASN A 440 10.47 12.81 -4.68
C ASN A 440 10.86 12.31 -6.11
N GLN A 441 10.58 11.04 -6.42
CA GLN A 441 11.11 10.28 -7.56
C GLN A 441 10.31 10.49 -8.86
N TYR A 442 9.04 10.89 -8.74
CA TYR A 442 8.10 11.02 -9.87
C TYR A 442 7.49 12.43 -10.02
N GLY A 443 8.03 13.44 -9.33
CA GLY A 443 7.45 14.79 -9.31
C GLY A 443 6.28 14.90 -8.32
N THR A 444 5.48 15.97 -8.42
CA THR A 444 4.55 16.40 -7.36
C THR A 444 3.39 15.43 -7.08
N GLN A 445 3.64 14.51 -6.13
CA GLN A 445 2.76 13.90 -5.12
C GLN A 445 1.36 13.42 -5.54
N THR A 446 1.27 12.16 -5.97
CA THR A 446 0.07 11.31 -5.82
C THR A 446 0.49 9.96 -5.23
N PRO A 447 -0.25 9.40 -4.27
CA PRO A 447 0.15 8.16 -3.58
C PRO A 447 0.12 6.97 -4.53
N SER A 448 1.19 6.19 -4.61
CA SER A 448 1.26 4.98 -5.42
C SER A 448 0.57 3.81 -4.72
N LEU A 449 0.13 2.82 -5.50
CA LEU A 449 -0.42 1.57 -4.97
C LEU A 449 0.55 0.43 -5.24
N LEU A 450 1.07 -0.17 -4.17
CA LEU A 450 1.87 -1.37 -4.22
C LEU A 450 0.95 -2.60 -4.20
N VAL A 451 1.20 -3.56 -5.09
CA VAL A 451 0.42 -4.79 -5.21
C VAL A 451 1.36 -5.98 -5.25
N GLY A 452 1.14 -6.95 -4.37
CA GLY A 452 1.86 -8.22 -4.39
C GLY A 452 1.02 -9.32 -5.04
N SER A 453 1.58 -9.98 -6.05
CA SER A 453 0.96 -11.10 -6.77
C SER A 453 1.99 -12.20 -7.05
N SER A 454 1.77 -13.41 -6.51
CA SER A 454 2.74 -14.52 -6.63
C SER A 454 4.16 -14.11 -6.23
N ASN A 455 5.14 -14.05 -7.13
CA ASN A 455 6.50 -13.54 -6.83
C ASN A 455 6.77 -12.13 -7.37
N TYR A 456 5.74 -11.42 -7.81
CA TYR A 456 5.84 -10.06 -8.33
C TYR A 456 5.43 -9.05 -7.26
N VAL A 457 6.16 -7.94 -7.25
CA VAL A 457 5.75 -6.70 -6.60
C VAL A 457 5.56 -5.65 -7.68
N ASP A 458 4.32 -5.24 -7.85
CA ASP A 458 3.86 -4.28 -8.84
C ASP A 458 3.61 -2.93 -8.18
N GLN A 459 3.82 -1.85 -8.93
CA GLN A 459 3.46 -0.49 -8.54
C GLN A 459 2.48 0.09 -9.56
N TRP A 460 1.39 0.64 -9.07
CA TRP A 460 0.45 1.42 -9.85
C TRP A 460 0.68 2.90 -9.56
N ILE A 461 1.05 3.65 -10.60
CA ILE A 461 1.37 5.08 -10.55
C ILE A 461 0.57 5.84 -11.60
N TRP A 462 0.42 7.16 -11.45
CA TRP A 462 -0.35 8.02 -12.35
C TRP A 462 0.48 8.69 -13.43
#